data_AF-A0A3A0CC19-F1
#
_entry.id   AF-A0A3A0CC19-F1
#
_cell.length_a   1.000
_cell.length_b   1.000
_cell.length_c   1.000
_cell.angle_alpha   90.00
_cell.angle_beta   90.00
_cell.angle_gamma   90.00
#
_symmetry.space_group_name_H-M   'P 1'
#
loop_
_entity.id
_entity.type
_entity.pdbx_description
1 polymer ?
#
loop_
_entity_poly.entity_id
_entity_poly.type
_entity_poly.pdbx_seq_one_letter_code
_entity_poly.pdbx_strand_id
1 'polypeptide(L)'
;MEHKREVNSRMAMLRGPANEVRSKRQVILALAAGLPIAFFAPSLADPGGDENAPTSYESLLNERAKALVTIKYVLKIEDEDGAEESEEELTGVMIDPTGIVMCSSASLAAPRLLDTLGIRSSASRIKVIIGEKNEELDAKLVARDQELDLAWLRVKAASGRAFTAIDLTRSVNPRPGDRLLTIARLDKYFERAPVVHEGTLAGILHKPRDLYAIGSSMEGEAGLPVFSATGDLVGVFVMQMPDREDHEGDPEGLFDAMDVFILPAADAASATRRALESEKSSD
;
A
#
# COMPACT_ATOMS: atom_id res chain seq x y z
N MET A 1 -12.61 53.80 -8.79
CA MET A 1 -11.20 54.14 -9.12
C MET A 1 -10.40 54.43 -7.83
N GLU A 2 -10.67 53.68 -6.75
CA GLU A 2 -10.21 54.05 -5.40
C GLU A 2 -9.91 52.82 -4.53
N HIS A 3 -9.59 51.69 -5.16
CA HIS A 3 -9.21 50.44 -4.47
C HIS A 3 -7.93 49.82 -5.05
N LYS A 4 -7.21 50.56 -5.90
CA LYS A 4 -5.97 50.14 -6.56
C LYS A 4 -4.72 50.88 -6.04
N ARG A 5 -4.86 51.64 -4.95
CA ARG A 5 -3.77 52.45 -4.35
C ARG A 5 -3.19 51.87 -3.06
N GLU A 6 -3.76 50.83 -2.48
CA GLU A 6 -3.33 50.31 -1.18
C GLU A 6 -2.41 49.07 -1.27
N VAL A 7 -2.28 48.45 -2.45
CA VAL A 7 -1.41 47.28 -2.67
C VAL A 7 0.02 47.67 -3.06
N ASN A 8 0.26 48.91 -3.51
CA ASN A 8 1.60 49.37 -3.91
C ASN A 8 2.46 49.95 -2.77
N SER A 9 1.98 49.93 -1.52
CA SER A 9 2.73 50.50 -0.38
C SER A 9 3.45 49.48 0.51
N ARG A 10 3.35 48.17 0.21
CA ARG A 10 4.06 47.10 0.96
C ARG A 10 5.24 46.47 0.22
N MET A 11 5.57 46.96 -0.98
CA MET A 11 6.67 46.44 -1.81
C MET A 11 7.89 47.38 -1.89
N ALA A 12 8.14 48.14 -0.82
CA ALA A 12 9.26 49.10 -0.71
C ALA A 12 10.16 48.88 0.53
N MET A 13 10.22 47.65 1.07
CA MET A 13 11.25 47.25 2.05
C MET A 13 12.24 46.26 1.43
N LEU A 14 12.95 46.74 0.42
CA LEU A 14 14.23 46.18 -0.03
C LEU A 14 15.14 47.36 -0.34
N ARG A 15 16.06 47.69 0.59
CA ARG A 15 17.41 48.21 0.30
C ARG A 15 18.16 48.65 1.58
N GLY A 16 19.33 48.04 1.78
CA GLY A 16 20.49 48.66 2.41
C GLY A 16 21.21 47.80 3.47
N PRO A 17 22.55 47.83 3.58
CA PRO A 17 23.55 48.12 2.56
C PRO A 17 24.59 46.99 2.40
N ALA A 18 25.27 47.02 1.26
CA ALA A 18 26.51 46.31 0.99
C ALA A 18 27.60 46.74 1.97
N ASN A 19 28.42 45.78 2.42
CA ASN A 19 29.70 46.10 3.04
C ASN A 19 30.79 45.21 2.44
N GLU A 20 31.54 45.79 1.49
CA GLU A 20 32.87 45.34 1.12
C GLU A 20 33.80 45.50 2.32
N VAL A 21 34.53 44.45 2.70
CA VAL A 21 35.83 44.62 3.35
C VAL A 21 36.86 43.76 2.64
N ARG A 22 37.68 44.45 1.88
CA ARG A 22 38.89 44.04 1.19
C ARG A 22 40.08 44.19 2.15
N SER A 23 40.84 43.14 2.46
CA SER A 23 42.25 43.34 2.86
C SER A 23 43.12 42.07 2.90
N LYS A 24 44.05 42.03 1.94
CA LYS A 24 45.49 41.72 2.02
C LYS A 24 45.98 40.34 2.51
N ARG A 25 46.48 39.59 1.52
CA ARG A 25 47.81 38.92 1.44
C ARG A 25 48.58 38.75 2.75
N GLN A 26 48.88 37.50 3.11
CA GLN A 26 50.26 37.11 3.43
C GLN A 26 50.59 35.73 2.87
N VAL A 27 51.66 35.72 2.08
CA VAL A 27 52.41 34.56 1.61
C VAL A 27 53.36 34.18 2.73
N ILE A 28 53.29 32.94 3.22
CA ILE A 28 54.44 32.29 3.88
C ILE A 28 54.63 30.91 3.26
N LEU A 29 55.68 30.84 2.45
CA LEU A 29 56.32 29.65 1.94
C LEU A 29 57.15 29.05 3.09
N ALA A 30 56.84 27.83 3.52
CA ALA A 30 57.73 27.07 4.40
C ALA A 30 57.83 25.64 3.88
N LEU A 31 58.96 25.39 3.22
CA LEU A 31 59.44 24.09 2.77
C LEU A 31 59.95 23.33 4.00
N ALA A 32 59.34 22.20 4.35
CA ALA A 32 59.90 21.26 5.31
C ALA A 32 59.67 19.83 4.81
N ALA A 33 60.77 19.21 4.39
CA ALA A 33 60.86 17.80 4.07
C ALA A 33 60.73 16.96 5.34
N GLY A 34 60.03 15.82 5.28
CA GLY A 34 60.17 14.77 6.29
C GLY A 34 58.96 13.86 6.47
N LEU A 35 59.16 12.59 6.08
CA LEU A 35 58.43 11.36 6.45
C LEU A 35 57.07 11.09 5.78
N PRO A 36 56.90 9.97 5.03
CA PRO A 36 55.58 9.48 4.69
C PRO A 36 54.99 8.82 5.95
N ILE A 37 54.19 9.59 6.70
CA ILE A 37 53.21 9.00 7.61
C ILE A 37 52.13 8.43 6.69
N ALA A 38 52.14 7.12 6.51
CA ALA A 38 51.01 6.42 5.92
C ALA A 38 49.77 6.75 6.76
N PHE A 39 48.94 7.66 6.26
CA PHE A 39 47.57 7.81 6.73
C PHE A 39 46.87 6.49 6.40
N PHE A 40 46.87 5.57 7.36
CA PHE A 40 45.84 4.55 7.45
C PHE A 40 44.53 5.31 7.68
N ALA A 41 43.86 5.67 6.58
CA ALA A 41 42.45 6.02 6.66
C ALA A 41 41.74 4.76 7.17
N PRO A 42 41.05 4.78 8.31
CA PRO A 42 40.11 3.73 8.60
C PRO A 42 39.07 3.80 7.49
N SER A 43 39.05 2.75 6.66
CA SER A 43 37.92 2.49 5.78
C SER A 43 36.71 2.31 6.71
N LEU A 44 35.90 3.36 6.85
CA LEU A 44 34.52 3.24 7.29
C LEU A 44 33.72 2.66 6.12
N ALA A 45 34.11 1.46 5.68
CA ALA A 45 33.14 0.54 5.13
C ALA A 45 32.51 -0.12 6.34
N ASP A 46 31.43 0.49 6.83
CA ASP A 46 30.48 -0.23 7.67
C ASP A 46 29.52 -0.94 6.71
N PRO A 47 29.60 -2.28 6.56
CA PRO A 47 28.56 -3.03 5.87
C PRO A 47 27.38 -3.36 6.81
N GLY A 48 27.30 -2.72 7.98
CA GLY A 48 26.15 -2.77 8.87
C GLY A 48 25.20 -1.61 8.57
N GLY A 49 24.34 -1.77 7.56
CA GLY A 49 23.09 -0.99 7.56
C GLY A 49 22.37 -1.28 8.88
N ASP A 50 22.04 -0.23 9.63
CA ASP A 50 21.20 -0.38 10.82
C ASP A 50 19.87 -0.99 10.37
N GLU A 51 19.65 -2.26 10.73
CA GLU A 51 18.46 -3.05 10.40
C GLU A 51 17.17 -2.35 10.89
N ASN A 52 17.29 -1.40 11.82
CA ASN A 52 16.19 -0.62 12.37
C ASN A 52 16.11 0.82 11.82
N ALA A 53 16.92 1.19 10.83
CA ALA A 53 16.84 2.51 10.23
C ALA A 53 15.49 2.67 9.51
N PRO A 54 14.86 3.86 9.58
CA PRO A 54 13.65 4.13 8.80
C PRO A 54 13.91 3.90 7.31
N THR A 55 13.10 3.05 6.70
CA THR A 55 13.12 2.79 5.26
C THR A 55 12.73 4.06 4.51
N SER A 56 13.51 4.39 3.48
CA SER A 56 13.18 5.48 2.57
C SER A 56 12.01 5.09 1.67
N TYR A 57 11.22 6.07 1.22
CA TYR A 57 10.13 5.80 0.26
C TYR A 57 10.65 5.21 -1.05
N GLU A 58 11.82 5.66 -1.50
CA GLU A 58 12.47 5.14 -2.70
C GLU A 58 12.81 3.65 -2.55
N SER A 59 13.37 3.26 -1.41
CA SER A 59 13.65 1.85 -1.08
C SER A 59 12.37 1.02 -1.07
N LEU A 60 11.33 1.51 -0.38
CA LEU A 60 10.05 0.82 -0.27
C LEU A 60 9.41 0.59 -1.64
N LEU A 61 9.39 1.62 -2.49
CA LEU A 61 8.89 1.53 -3.86
C LEU A 61 9.71 0.53 -4.71
N ASN A 62 11.03 0.62 -4.67
CA ASN A 62 11.92 -0.24 -5.46
C ASN A 62 11.80 -1.73 -5.09
N GLU A 63 11.60 -2.02 -3.80
CA GLU A 63 11.58 -3.36 -3.26
C GLU A 63 10.20 -4.01 -3.30
N ARG A 64 9.14 -3.25 -2.98
CA ARG A 64 7.81 -3.82 -2.74
C ARG A 64 6.80 -3.51 -3.85
N ALA A 65 6.93 -2.39 -4.58
CA ALA A 65 5.93 -2.02 -5.60
C ALA A 65 5.83 -3.02 -6.76
N LYS A 66 6.89 -3.80 -7.02
CA LYS A 66 6.89 -4.88 -8.03
C LYS A 66 5.94 -6.03 -7.70
N ALA A 67 5.59 -6.21 -6.43
CA ALA A 67 4.59 -7.19 -6.01
C ALA A 67 3.16 -6.70 -6.23
N LEU A 68 2.94 -5.38 -6.37
CA LEU A 68 1.61 -4.84 -6.68
C LEU A 68 1.32 -5.06 -8.16
N VAL A 69 0.14 -5.62 -8.42
CA VAL A 69 -0.37 -5.94 -9.76
C VAL A 69 -1.72 -5.28 -9.96
N THR A 70 -2.09 -5.02 -11.20
CA THR A 70 -3.44 -4.55 -11.52
C THR A 70 -4.29 -5.74 -11.92
N ILE A 71 -5.48 -5.86 -11.35
CA ILE A 71 -6.45 -6.89 -11.70
C ILE A 71 -7.50 -6.23 -12.57
N LYS A 72 -7.62 -6.67 -13.82
CA LYS A 72 -8.67 -6.27 -14.74
C LYS A 72 -9.70 -7.39 -14.83
N TYR A 73 -10.98 -7.08 -14.70
CA TYR A 73 -12.04 -8.09 -14.72
C TYR A 73 -13.33 -7.49 -15.24
N VAL A 74 -14.30 -8.36 -15.53
CA VAL A 74 -15.67 -7.96 -15.79
C VAL A 74 -16.51 -8.22 -14.57
N LEU A 75 -17.04 -7.15 -14.00
CA LEU A 75 -18.01 -7.20 -12.92
C LEU A 75 -19.40 -7.34 -13.55
N LYS A 76 -20.10 -8.43 -13.21
CA LYS A 76 -21.51 -8.59 -13.49
C LYS A 76 -22.28 -8.26 -12.22
N ILE A 77 -23.19 -7.29 -12.27
CA ILE A 77 -24.16 -6.97 -11.21
C ILE A 77 -25.53 -7.40 -11.70
N GLU A 78 -26.30 -8.07 -10.84
CA GLU A 78 -27.64 -8.55 -11.13
C GLU A 78 -28.59 -8.14 -10.00
N ASP A 79 -29.67 -7.44 -10.35
CA ASP A 79 -30.71 -6.96 -9.44
C ASP A 79 -32.11 -7.30 -9.99
N GLU A 80 -33.16 -6.66 -9.46
CA GLU A 80 -34.54 -6.89 -9.92
C GLU A 80 -34.80 -6.37 -11.35
N ASP A 81 -34.04 -5.38 -11.82
CA ASP A 81 -34.21 -4.71 -13.11
C ASP A 81 -33.39 -5.39 -14.23
N GLY A 82 -32.38 -6.18 -13.89
CA GLY A 82 -31.68 -7.05 -14.82
C GLY A 82 -30.24 -7.33 -14.44
N ALA A 83 -29.42 -7.61 -15.44
CA ALA A 83 -27.98 -7.79 -15.26
C ALA A 83 -27.19 -6.79 -16.10
N GLU A 84 -26.25 -6.10 -15.45
CA GLU A 84 -25.32 -5.19 -16.09
C GLU A 84 -23.89 -5.73 -15.97
N GLU A 85 -23.09 -5.53 -17.02
CA GLU A 85 -21.67 -5.88 -17.04
C GLU A 85 -20.83 -4.63 -17.26
N SER A 86 -19.83 -4.42 -16.40
CA SER A 86 -18.81 -3.38 -16.55
C SER A 86 -17.41 -3.96 -16.52
N GLU A 87 -16.47 -3.33 -17.24
CA GLU A 87 -15.04 -3.60 -17.09
C GLU A 87 -14.49 -2.77 -15.94
N GLU A 88 -13.93 -3.44 -14.94
CA GLU A 88 -13.37 -2.83 -13.74
C GLU A 88 -11.88 -3.15 -13.59
N GLU A 89 -11.19 -2.30 -12.84
CA GLU A 89 -9.81 -2.50 -12.44
C GLU A 89 -9.65 -2.24 -10.94
N LEU A 90 -8.83 -3.06 -10.28
CA LEU A 90 -8.42 -2.86 -8.88
C LEU A 90 -6.95 -3.22 -8.69
N THR A 91 -6.33 -2.77 -7.59
CA THR A 91 -4.97 -3.18 -7.24
C THR A 91 -4.99 -4.45 -6.39
N GLY A 92 -4.13 -5.40 -6.73
CA GLY A 92 -3.86 -6.58 -5.92
C GLY A 92 -2.38 -6.71 -5.59
N VAL A 93 -2.05 -7.66 -4.73
CA VAL A 93 -0.67 -7.95 -4.33
C VAL A 93 -0.35 -9.43 -4.59
N MET A 94 0.76 -9.67 -5.27
CA MET A 94 1.35 -11.00 -5.40
C MET A 94 1.86 -11.43 -4.03
N ILE A 95 1.34 -12.53 -3.50
CA ILE A 95 1.72 -13.06 -2.16
C ILE A 95 2.41 -14.42 -2.24
N ASP A 96 2.45 -15.04 -3.42
CA ASP A 96 3.22 -16.25 -3.68
C ASP A 96 3.94 -16.15 -5.03
N PRO A 97 5.25 -16.45 -5.09
CA PRO A 97 6.02 -16.42 -6.35
C PRO A 97 5.49 -17.31 -7.46
N THR A 98 4.64 -18.30 -7.14
CA THR A 98 3.97 -19.19 -8.09
C THR A 98 2.74 -18.57 -8.77
N GLY A 99 2.41 -17.32 -8.46
CA GLY A 99 1.32 -16.59 -9.11
C GLY A 99 0.03 -16.53 -8.29
N ILE A 100 0.10 -16.52 -6.96
CA ILE A 100 -1.05 -16.20 -6.10
C ILE A 100 -1.10 -14.71 -5.86
N VAL A 101 -2.23 -14.11 -6.25
CA VAL A 101 -2.55 -12.71 -6.01
C VAL A 101 -3.66 -12.63 -4.97
N MET A 102 -3.51 -11.70 -4.03
CA MET A 102 -4.52 -11.35 -3.04
C MET A 102 -5.06 -9.95 -3.32
N CYS A 103 -6.35 -9.74 -3.08
CA CYS A 103 -7.00 -8.44 -3.15
C CYS A 103 -8.18 -8.39 -2.19
N SER A 104 -8.84 -7.23 -2.07
CA SER A 104 -10.11 -7.11 -1.35
C SER A 104 -11.20 -7.95 -2.01
N SER A 105 -11.98 -8.65 -1.19
CA SER A 105 -13.16 -9.38 -1.67
C SER A 105 -14.28 -8.43 -2.06
N ALA A 106 -14.49 -7.36 -1.28
CA ALA A 106 -15.49 -6.32 -1.50
C ALA A 106 -15.22 -5.50 -2.76
N SER A 107 -13.95 -5.23 -3.08
CA SER A 107 -13.59 -4.58 -4.34
C SER A 107 -13.83 -5.49 -5.55
N LEU A 108 -13.55 -6.79 -5.44
CA LEU A 108 -13.70 -7.72 -6.55
C LEU A 108 -15.17 -8.00 -6.90
N ALA A 109 -16.05 -7.98 -5.90
CA ALA A 109 -17.49 -8.09 -6.08
C ALA A 109 -18.21 -7.61 -4.81
N ALA A 110 -19.45 -7.16 -4.98
CA ALA A 110 -20.36 -6.70 -3.93
C ALA A 110 -20.22 -7.51 -2.63
N PRO A 111 -20.16 -6.81 -1.48
CA PRO A 111 -20.25 -7.42 -0.16
C PRO A 111 -21.56 -8.20 0.03
N ARG A 112 -21.51 -9.23 0.88
CA ARG A 112 -22.66 -10.09 1.26
C ARG A 112 -23.89 -9.33 1.71
N LEU A 113 -23.71 -8.15 2.30
CA LEU A 113 -24.81 -7.30 2.73
C LEU A 113 -25.74 -6.95 1.55
N LEU A 114 -25.19 -6.69 0.37
CA LEU A 114 -25.96 -6.32 -0.81
C LEU A 114 -26.79 -7.49 -1.36
N ASP A 115 -26.39 -8.75 -1.10
CA ASP A 115 -27.21 -9.92 -1.45
C ASP A 115 -28.58 -9.87 -0.75
N THR A 116 -28.64 -9.30 0.47
CA THR A 116 -29.91 -9.14 1.21
C THR A 116 -30.85 -8.09 0.61
N LEU A 117 -30.31 -7.21 -0.25
CA LEU A 117 -31.05 -6.22 -1.02
C LEU A 117 -31.38 -6.73 -2.43
N GLY A 118 -31.14 -8.01 -2.73
CA GLY A 118 -31.39 -8.60 -4.05
C GLY A 118 -30.29 -8.31 -5.08
N ILE A 119 -29.23 -7.59 -4.70
CA ILE A 119 -28.12 -7.24 -5.58
C ILE A 119 -27.05 -8.33 -5.47
N ARG A 120 -26.88 -9.10 -6.54
CA ARG A 120 -25.82 -10.11 -6.65
C ARG A 120 -24.72 -9.59 -7.54
N SER A 121 -23.49 -9.99 -7.27
CA SER A 121 -22.40 -9.71 -8.21
C SER A 121 -21.37 -10.82 -8.32
N SER A 122 -20.70 -10.85 -9.46
CA SER A 122 -19.65 -11.82 -9.74
C SER A 122 -18.57 -11.21 -10.64
N ALA A 123 -17.33 -11.62 -10.39
CA ALA A 123 -16.20 -11.28 -11.25
C ALA A 123 -15.94 -12.40 -12.27
N SER A 124 -15.76 -12.02 -13.52
CA SER A 124 -15.42 -12.93 -14.62
C SER A 124 -14.31 -12.34 -15.49
N ARG A 125 -13.77 -13.14 -16.43
CA ARG A 125 -12.73 -12.71 -17.39
C ARG A 125 -11.54 -12.00 -16.72
N ILE A 126 -11.10 -12.57 -15.59
CA ILE A 126 -10.07 -11.97 -14.74
C ILE A 126 -8.70 -12.09 -15.41
N LYS A 127 -8.02 -10.96 -15.52
CA LYS A 127 -6.64 -10.81 -15.99
C LYS A 127 -5.82 -10.07 -14.95
N VAL A 128 -4.57 -10.48 -14.79
CA VAL A 128 -3.59 -9.81 -13.93
C VAL A 128 -2.55 -9.15 -14.83
N ILE A 129 -2.39 -7.84 -14.66
CA ILE A 129 -1.44 -7.01 -15.39
C ILE A 129 -0.20 -6.85 -14.51
N ILE A 130 0.96 -7.28 -15.03
CA ILE A 130 2.21 -7.33 -14.26
C ILE A 130 3.32 -6.54 -14.95
N GLY A 131 4.10 -5.83 -14.14
CA GLY A 131 5.33 -5.16 -14.56
C GLY A 131 5.10 -3.93 -15.44
N GLU A 132 6.20 -3.26 -15.79
CA GLU A 132 6.17 -1.99 -16.54
C GLU A 132 5.67 -2.14 -17.99
N LYS A 133 5.77 -3.36 -18.54
CA LYS A 133 5.30 -3.66 -19.90
C LYS A 133 3.80 -3.93 -19.99
N ASN A 134 3.06 -3.85 -18.87
CA ASN A 134 1.64 -4.17 -18.79
C ASN A 134 1.31 -5.54 -19.38
N GLU A 135 2.08 -6.57 -19.01
CA GLU A 135 1.84 -7.92 -19.46
C GLU A 135 0.53 -8.45 -18.83
N GLU A 136 -0.47 -8.75 -19.67
CA GLU A 136 -1.74 -9.30 -19.23
C GLU A 136 -1.68 -10.83 -19.17
N LEU A 137 -1.94 -11.41 -18.00
CA LEU A 137 -1.97 -12.85 -17.78
C LEU A 137 -3.37 -13.27 -17.32
N ASP A 138 -3.92 -14.32 -17.91
CA ASP A 138 -5.21 -14.87 -17.46
C ASP A 138 -5.09 -15.39 -16.02
N ALA A 139 -6.12 -15.14 -15.22
CA ALA A 139 -6.24 -15.66 -13.87
C ALA A 139 -7.59 -16.34 -13.63
N LYS A 140 -7.65 -17.11 -12.55
CA LYS A 140 -8.91 -17.68 -12.02
C LYS A 140 -9.08 -17.28 -10.56
N LEU A 141 -10.33 -17.09 -10.15
CA LEU A 141 -10.67 -16.96 -8.73
C LEU A 141 -10.43 -18.30 -8.04
N VAL A 142 -9.67 -18.28 -6.95
CA VAL A 142 -9.38 -19.45 -6.12
C VAL A 142 -10.41 -19.55 -5.00
N ALA A 143 -10.54 -18.48 -4.21
CA ALA A 143 -11.48 -18.40 -3.11
C ALA A 143 -11.80 -16.94 -2.78
N ARG A 144 -12.89 -16.73 -2.04
CA ARG A 144 -13.24 -15.46 -1.39
C ARG A 144 -13.61 -15.74 0.05
N ASP A 145 -13.04 -14.95 0.94
CA ASP A 145 -13.42 -14.83 2.34
C ASP A 145 -14.00 -13.43 2.52
N GLN A 146 -15.33 -13.35 2.56
CA GLN A 146 -16.02 -12.07 2.65
C GLN A 146 -16.01 -11.49 4.07
N GLU A 147 -15.77 -12.32 5.08
CA GLU A 147 -15.70 -11.91 6.48
C GLU A 147 -14.36 -11.21 6.77
N LEU A 148 -13.28 -11.74 6.21
CA LEU A 148 -11.96 -11.11 6.26
C LEU A 148 -11.72 -10.06 5.18
N ASP A 149 -12.65 -9.89 4.25
CA ASP A 149 -12.49 -9.09 3.04
C ASP A 149 -11.26 -9.46 2.18
N LEU A 150 -11.03 -10.77 1.97
CA LEU A 150 -9.91 -11.26 1.17
C LEU A 150 -10.39 -12.13 0.01
N ALA A 151 -9.79 -11.93 -1.16
CA ALA A 151 -9.96 -12.79 -2.31
C ALA A 151 -8.59 -13.23 -2.85
N TRP A 152 -8.53 -14.46 -3.36
CA TRP A 152 -7.31 -15.04 -3.92
C TRP A 152 -7.52 -15.40 -5.37
N LEU A 153 -6.58 -14.99 -6.22
CA LEU A 153 -6.55 -15.27 -7.65
C LEU A 153 -5.29 -16.07 -7.98
N ARG A 154 -5.40 -17.01 -8.92
CA ARG A 154 -4.27 -17.77 -9.46
C ARG A 154 -4.03 -17.43 -10.92
N VAL A 155 -2.82 -16.98 -11.22
CA VAL A 155 -2.36 -16.73 -12.60
C VAL A 155 -2.17 -18.07 -13.32
N LYS A 156 -2.80 -18.26 -14.49
CA LYS A 156 -2.78 -19.53 -15.25
C LYS A 156 -1.46 -19.80 -15.97
N ALA A 157 -0.77 -18.75 -16.41
CA ALA A 157 0.47 -18.85 -17.20
C ALA A 157 1.75 -18.68 -16.35
N ALA A 158 1.71 -19.08 -15.07
CA ALA A 158 2.88 -18.97 -14.19
C ALA A 158 4.02 -19.97 -14.51
N SER A 159 3.81 -20.90 -15.45
CA SER A 159 4.64 -22.08 -15.72
C SER A 159 6.14 -21.78 -15.89
N GLY A 160 6.87 -21.82 -14.77
CA GLY A 160 8.33 -21.67 -14.70
C GLY A 160 8.85 -20.26 -14.36
N ARG A 161 7.99 -19.25 -14.23
CA ARG A 161 8.36 -17.90 -13.82
C ARG A 161 8.09 -17.68 -12.34
N ALA A 162 9.08 -17.19 -11.61
CA ALA A 162 8.88 -16.68 -10.26
C ALA A 162 8.49 -15.19 -10.32
N PHE A 163 7.38 -14.84 -9.67
CA PHE A 163 6.97 -13.44 -9.49
C PHE A 163 7.58 -12.85 -8.22
N THR A 164 7.80 -11.53 -8.20
CA THR A 164 8.07 -10.81 -6.96
C THR A 164 6.82 -10.86 -6.10
N ALA A 165 6.93 -11.33 -4.87
CA ALA A 165 5.82 -11.53 -3.97
C ALA A 165 6.12 -11.01 -2.55
N ILE A 166 5.07 -10.66 -1.80
CA ILE A 166 5.15 -10.33 -0.38
C ILE A 166 4.94 -11.61 0.44
N ASP A 167 5.92 -11.93 1.29
CA ASP A 167 5.83 -13.06 2.23
C ASP A 167 5.00 -12.65 3.45
N LEU A 168 3.73 -13.07 3.49
CA LEU A 168 2.81 -12.78 4.60
C LEU A 168 3.26 -13.40 5.94
N THR A 169 4.20 -14.34 5.94
CA THR A 169 4.67 -15.01 7.17
C THR A 169 5.79 -14.26 7.88
N ARG A 170 6.38 -13.24 7.24
CA ARG A 170 7.42 -12.39 7.82
C ARG A 170 6.84 -11.04 8.18
N SER A 171 6.30 -10.94 9.38
CA SER A 171 5.62 -9.74 9.85
C SER A 171 6.07 -9.27 11.23
N VAL A 172 5.79 -8.00 11.50
CA VAL A 172 5.99 -7.35 12.80
C VAL A 172 4.66 -6.86 13.35
N ASN A 173 4.54 -6.82 14.67
CA ASN A 173 3.36 -6.27 15.34
C ASN A 173 3.62 -4.80 15.69
N PRO A 174 2.83 -3.85 15.14
CA PRO A 174 2.98 -2.43 15.44
C PRO A 174 2.39 -2.11 16.82
N ARG A 175 2.73 -0.93 17.32
CA ARG A 175 2.18 -0.33 18.54
C ARG A 175 1.47 0.97 18.21
N PRO A 176 0.47 1.39 19.00
CA PRO A 176 -0.17 2.69 18.81
C PRO A 176 0.88 3.82 18.82
N GLY A 177 0.79 4.72 17.84
CA GLY A 177 1.76 5.78 17.58
C GLY A 177 2.90 5.40 16.63
N ASP A 178 3.08 4.12 16.30
CA ASP A 178 4.08 3.71 15.31
C ASP A 178 3.70 4.24 13.92
N ARG A 179 4.73 4.67 13.17
CA ARG A 179 4.59 5.09 11.78
C ARG A 179 4.38 3.88 10.88
N LEU A 180 3.37 3.99 10.01
CA LEU A 180 2.98 2.98 9.04
C LEU A 180 3.12 3.53 7.63
N LEU A 181 3.46 2.65 6.69
CA LEU A 181 3.63 2.94 5.27
C LEU A 181 2.79 1.97 4.45
N THR A 182 2.21 2.42 3.36
CA THR A 182 1.60 1.55 2.34
C THR A 182 2.00 2.01 0.96
N ILE A 183 1.93 1.11 -0.01
CA ILE A 183 2.09 1.44 -1.42
C ILE A 183 0.72 1.28 -2.07
N ALA A 184 0.29 2.31 -2.79
CA ALA A 184 -0.87 2.26 -3.67
C ALA A 184 -0.42 2.48 -5.11
N ARG A 185 -1.32 2.22 -6.06
CA ARG A 185 -1.16 2.67 -7.44
C ARG A 185 -2.21 3.72 -7.72
N LEU A 186 -1.80 4.81 -8.36
CA LEU A 186 -2.75 5.78 -8.86
C LEU A 186 -3.62 5.15 -9.96
N ASP A 187 -4.66 5.87 -10.37
CA ASP A 187 -5.52 5.41 -11.44
C ASP A 187 -4.78 5.32 -12.80
N LYS A 188 -5.51 4.81 -13.81
CA LYS A 188 -5.02 4.74 -15.20
C LYS A 188 -4.69 6.11 -15.80
N TYR A 189 -5.34 7.19 -15.35
CA TYR A 189 -5.07 8.54 -15.82
C TYR A 189 -3.65 9.00 -15.45
N PHE A 190 -3.16 8.56 -14.28
CA PHE A 190 -1.76 8.73 -13.84
C PHE A 190 -0.88 7.51 -14.13
N GLU A 191 -1.20 6.74 -15.18
CA GLU A 191 -0.43 5.58 -15.65
C GLU A 191 -0.19 4.50 -14.59
N ARG A 192 -1.03 4.41 -13.56
CA ARG A 192 -0.86 3.47 -12.44
C ARG A 192 0.48 3.59 -11.72
N ALA A 193 1.00 4.82 -11.65
CA ALA A 193 2.23 5.14 -10.94
C ALA A 193 2.13 4.72 -9.46
N PRO A 194 3.14 4.05 -8.91
CA PRO A 194 3.13 3.67 -7.50
C PRO A 194 3.43 4.89 -6.63
N VAL A 195 2.70 5.01 -5.52
CA VAL A 195 2.84 6.08 -4.53
C VAL A 195 2.91 5.48 -3.13
N VAL A 196 3.58 6.20 -2.22
CA VAL A 196 3.63 5.82 -0.81
C VAL A 196 2.66 6.71 -0.03
N HIS A 197 1.75 6.10 0.72
CA HIS A 197 0.99 6.79 1.76
C HIS A 197 1.60 6.46 3.11
N GLU A 198 1.61 7.43 4.01
CA GLU A 198 2.06 7.24 5.38
C GLU A 198 0.96 7.60 6.38
N GLY A 199 1.04 7.01 7.55
CA GLY A 199 0.25 7.43 8.69
C GLY A 199 0.75 6.80 9.97
N THR A 200 -0.13 6.68 10.95
CA THR A 200 0.21 6.12 12.26
C THR A 200 -0.84 5.13 12.70
N LEU A 201 -0.42 4.12 13.46
CA LEU A 201 -1.38 3.24 14.15
C LEU A 201 -2.11 4.04 15.23
N ALA A 202 -3.43 4.10 15.18
CA ALA A 202 -4.26 4.79 16.17
C ALA A 202 -4.59 3.89 17.37
N GLY A 203 -4.77 2.59 17.14
CA GLY A 203 -5.16 1.67 18.20
C GLY A 203 -5.17 0.22 17.74
N ILE A 204 -5.38 -0.68 18.71
CA ILE A 204 -5.55 -2.11 18.49
C ILE A 204 -6.93 -2.49 19.03
N LEU A 205 -7.72 -3.09 18.16
CA LEU A 205 -9.06 -3.62 18.43
C LEU A 205 -8.92 -5.12 18.67
N HIS A 206 -9.74 -5.68 19.56
CA HIS A 206 -9.69 -7.10 19.92
C HIS A 206 -11.00 -7.85 19.65
N LYS A 207 -12.06 -7.14 19.23
CA LYS A 207 -13.38 -7.71 18.95
C LYS A 207 -13.90 -7.18 17.61
N PRO A 208 -14.50 -8.04 16.77
CA PRO A 208 -14.67 -9.49 16.96
C PRO A 208 -13.35 -10.28 16.82
N ARG A 209 -12.30 -9.66 16.30
CA ARG A 209 -10.94 -10.20 16.17
C ARG A 209 -9.91 -9.10 16.39
N ASP A 210 -8.63 -9.49 16.38
CA ASP A 210 -7.54 -8.52 16.39
C ASP A 210 -7.50 -7.73 15.08
N LEU A 211 -7.64 -6.42 15.18
CA LEU A 211 -7.53 -5.48 14.06
C LEU A 211 -6.74 -4.25 14.50
N TYR A 212 -6.12 -3.61 13.54
CA TYR A 212 -5.32 -2.40 13.73
C TYR A 212 -6.08 -1.22 13.15
N ALA A 213 -6.40 -0.25 14.01
CA ALA A 213 -7.07 0.99 13.61
C ALA A 213 -6.04 2.02 13.11
N ILE A 214 -6.34 2.65 11.99
CA ILE A 214 -5.46 3.67 11.38
C ILE A 214 -5.81 5.08 11.86
N GLY A 215 -4.80 5.94 11.94
CA GLY A 215 -5.00 7.37 12.13
C GLY A 215 -5.57 8.03 10.87
N SER A 216 -6.23 9.17 11.04
CA SER A 216 -6.93 9.90 9.95
C SER A 216 -6.04 10.41 8.82
N SER A 217 -4.71 10.41 8.98
CA SER A 217 -3.77 10.80 7.93
C SER A 217 -3.43 9.67 6.95
N MET A 218 -3.79 8.43 7.26
CA MET A 218 -3.47 7.28 6.42
C MET A 218 -4.62 6.98 5.47
N GLU A 219 -4.33 6.98 4.17
CA GLU A 219 -5.21 6.43 3.16
C GLU A 219 -4.81 4.98 2.89
N GLY A 220 -5.80 4.08 2.83
CA GLY A 220 -5.60 2.66 2.60
C GLY A 220 -6.57 2.12 1.56
N GLU A 221 -6.03 1.48 0.52
CA GLU A 221 -6.83 0.68 -0.42
C GLU A 221 -6.93 -0.75 0.11
N ALA A 222 -8.16 -1.26 0.24
CA ALA A 222 -8.40 -2.61 0.75
C ALA A 222 -7.71 -3.68 -0.13
N GLY A 223 -7.14 -4.68 0.52
CA GLY A 223 -6.33 -5.73 -0.09
C GLY A 223 -4.84 -5.40 -0.21
N LEU A 224 -4.40 -4.17 0.09
CA LEU A 224 -2.99 -3.77 -0.04
C LEU A 224 -2.20 -3.92 1.27
N PRO A 225 -0.90 -4.29 1.17
CA PRO A 225 -0.06 -4.52 2.35
C PRO A 225 0.32 -3.21 3.04
N VAL A 226 0.38 -3.25 4.37
CA VAL A 226 0.90 -2.18 5.22
C VAL A 226 2.23 -2.60 5.83
N PHE A 227 3.15 -1.66 5.90
CA PHE A 227 4.51 -1.84 6.38
C PHE A 227 4.80 -0.92 7.58
N SER A 228 5.76 -1.32 8.42
CA SER A 228 6.35 -0.49 9.45
C SER A 228 7.24 0.61 8.85
N ALA A 229 7.71 1.53 9.70
CA ALA A 229 8.74 2.50 9.32
C ALA A 229 10.03 1.87 8.80
N THR A 230 10.34 0.62 9.16
CA THR A 230 11.51 -0.15 8.68
C THR A 230 11.23 -0.91 7.38
N GLY A 231 9.99 -0.90 6.88
CA GLY A 231 9.62 -1.61 5.64
C GLY A 231 9.27 -3.10 5.86
N ASP A 232 9.07 -3.50 7.12
CA ASP A 232 8.59 -4.83 7.50
C ASP A 232 7.08 -4.91 7.39
N LEU A 233 6.55 -6.06 6.95
CA LEU A 233 5.11 -6.23 6.81
C LEU A 233 4.42 -6.18 8.17
N VAL A 234 3.35 -5.40 8.27
CA VAL A 234 2.48 -5.30 9.45
C VAL A 234 1.19 -6.08 9.22
N GLY A 235 0.59 -5.89 8.05
CA GLY A 235 -0.73 -6.44 7.76
C GLY A 235 -1.24 -6.06 6.39
N VAL A 236 -2.54 -6.15 6.21
CA VAL A 236 -3.24 -5.87 4.95
C VAL A 236 -4.44 -5.00 5.26
N PHE A 237 -4.68 -3.97 4.46
CA PHE A 237 -5.93 -3.21 4.56
C PHE A 237 -7.12 -4.10 4.23
N VAL A 238 -8.16 -4.05 5.05
CA VAL A 238 -9.40 -4.80 4.86
C VAL A 238 -10.58 -3.88 5.15
N MET A 239 -11.63 -4.04 4.37
CA MET A 239 -12.91 -3.43 4.67
C MET A 239 -13.62 -4.30 5.71
N GLN A 240 -14.01 -3.72 6.83
CA GLN A 240 -14.87 -4.41 7.79
C GLN A 240 -16.23 -3.77 7.77
N MET A 241 -17.24 -4.62 7.69
CA MET A 241 -18.63 -4.25 7.84
C MET A 241 -19.13 -4.87 9.13
N PRO A 242 -19.84 -4.09 9.96
CA PRO A 242 -20.57 -4.67 11.08
C PRO A 242 -21.57 -5.71 10.59
N ASP A 243 -21.82 -6.73 11.41
CA ASP A 243 -22.92 -7.64 11.13
C ASP A 243 -24.26 -6.93 11.36
N ARG A 244 -25.26 -7.35 10.59
CA ARG A 244 -26.60 -6.75 10.62
C ARG A 244 -27.29 -6.88 11.99
N GLU A 245 -26.84 -7.82 12.82
CA GLU A 245 -27.33 -8.03 14.18
C GLU A 245 -26.77 -7.00 15.18
N ASP A 246 -25.60 -6.42 14.91
CA ASP A 246 -24.96 -5.41 15.78
C ASP A 246 -25.51 -4.00 15.56
N HIS A 247 -26.29 -3.79 14.49
CA HIS A 247 -26.97 -2.53 14.18
C HIS A 247 -28.49 -2.71 14.27
N GLU A 248 -29.10 -2.18 15.34
CA GLU A 248 -30.54 -2.21 15.60
C GLU A 248 -31.35 -1.44 14.53
N GLY A 249 -31.54 -2.04 13.35
CA GLY A 249 -32.56 -1.65 12.40
C GLY A 249 -32.32 -0.36 11.61
N ASP A 250 -31.09 0.16 11.57
CA ASP A 250 -30.72 1.31 10.74
C ASP A 250 -29.84 0.89 9.54
N PRO A 251 -30.43 0.70 8.34
CA PRO A 251 -29.68 0.37 7.13
C PRO A 251 -28.76 1.50 6.65
N GLU A 252 -29.07 2.77 6.98
CA GLU A 252 -28.23 3.92 6.58
C GLU A 252 -26.97 3.97 7.45
N GLY A 253 -27.11 3.78 8.77
CA GLY A 253 -25.99 3.71 9.71
C GLY A 253 -25.04 2.53 9.51
N LEU A 254 -25.46 1.49 8.79
CA LEU A 254 -24.62 0.31 8.50
C LEU A 254 -23.52 0.63 7.46
N PHE A 255 -23.83 1.47 6.47
CA PHE A 255 -22.84 1.94 5.49
C PHE A 255 -21.89 2.96 6.12
N ASP A 256 -22.38 3.82 7.02
CA ASP A 256 -21.55 4.78 7.77
C ASP A 256 -20.59 4.09 8.76
N ALA A 257 -20.90 2.85 9.17
CA ALA A 257 -20.05 2.04 10.02
C ALA A 257 -19.06 1.14 9.24
N MET A 258 -19.06 1.24 7.90
CA MET A 258 -18.01 0.63 7.09
C MET A 258 -16.72 1.40 7.30
N ASP A 259 -15.69 0.69 7.75
CA ASP A 259 -14.39 1.30 7.98
C ASP A 259 -13.27 0.37 7.51
N VAL A 260 -12.11 0.97 7.21
CA VAL A 260 -10.92 0.28 6.74
C VAL A 260 -9.99 0.07 7.92
N PHE A 261 -9.71 -1.19 8.21
CA PHE A 261 -8.75 -1.60 9.24
C PHE A 261 -7.57 -2.30 8.60
N ILE A 262 -6.52 -2.51 9.39
CA ILE A 262 -5.43 -3.40 8.99
C ILE A 262 -5.65 -4.75 9.69
N LEU A 263 -5.82 -5.80 8.88
CA LEU A 263 -5.78 -7.18 9.34
C LEU A 263 -4.32 -7.58 9.59
N PRO A 264 -3.96 -8.13 10.75
CA PRO A 264 -2.62 -8.62 11.01
C PRO A 264 -2.14 -9.60 9.92
N ALA A 265 -0.88 -9.48 9.51
CA ALA A 265 -0.34 -10.31 8.43
C ALA A 265 -0.40 -11.82 8.75
N ALA A 266 -0.27 -12.19 10.02
CA ALA A 266 -0.42 -13.58 10.48
C ALA A 266 -1.82 -14.14 10.18
N ASP A 267 -2.86 -13.34 10.34
CA ASP A 267 -4.24 -13.74 10.05
C ASP A 267 -4.48 -13.85 8.55
N ALA A 268 -3.97 -12.89 7.77
CA ALA A 268 -3.99 -12.96 6.31
C ALA A 268 -3.23 -14.19 5.77
N ALA A 269 -2.08 -14.52 6.37
CA ALA A 269 -1.32 -15.72 6.04
C ALA A 269 -2.08 -17.00 6.38
N SER A 270 -2.75 -17.04 7.54
CA SER A 270 -3.58 -18.17 7.92
C SER A 270 -4.79 -18.35 6.99
N ALA A 271 -5.45 -17.25 6.61
CA ALA A 271 -6.56 -17.27 5.67
C ALA A 271 -6.12 -17.74 4.28
N THR A 272 -4.98 -17.25 3.80
CA THR A 272 -4.37 -17.68 2.54
C THR A 272 -4.12 -19.18 2.54
N ARG A 273 -3.56 -19.73 3.62
CA ARG A 273 -3.31 -21.18 3.72
C ARG A 273 -4.59 -21.99 3.55
N ARG A 274 -5.66 -21.62 4.27
CA ARG A 274 -6.97 -22.28 4.17
C ARG A 274 -7.56 -22.19 2.77
N ALA A 275 -7.46 -21.02 2.12
CA ALA A 275 -7.95 -20.79 0.76
C ALA A 275 -7.22 -21.68 -0.28
N LEU A 276 -5.90 -21.85 -0.14
CA LEU A 276 -5.11 -22.68 -1.06
C LEU A 276 -5.29 -24.18 -0.80
N GLU A 277 -5.61 -24.59 0.42
CA GLU A 277 -5.94 -25.97 0.77
C GLU A 277 -7.31 -26.39 0.19
N SER A 278 -8.32 -25.51 0.26
CA SER A 278 -9.64 -25.80 -0.29
C SER A 278 -9.64 -25.94 -1.81
N GLU A 279 -8.82 -25.15 -2.51
CA GLU A 279 -8.62 -25.29 -3.96
C GLU A 279 -8.14 -26.69 -4.33
N LYS A 280 -7.10 -27.18 -3.63
CA LYS A 280 -6.51 -28.51 -3.90
C LYS A 280 -7.48 -29.66 -3.65
N SER A 281 -8.47 -29.47 -2.79
CA SER A 281 -9.51 -30.47 -2.52
C SER A 281 -10.65 -30.47 -3.54
N SER A 282 -10.73 -29.46 -4.39
CA SER A 282 -11.79 -29.28 -5.40
C SER A 282 -11.39 -29.77 -6.80
N ASP A 283 -10.12 -30.16 -6.98
CA ASP A 283 -9.55 -30.81 -8.18
C ASP A 283 -9.52 -32.34 -8.00
#